data_AF-A0A7L3BAM7-F1
#
_entry.id   AF-A0A7L3BAM7-F1
#
_cell.length_a   1.000
_cell.length_b   1.000
_cell.length_c   1.000
_cell.angle_alpha   90.00
_cell.angle_beta   90.00
_cell.angle_gamma   90.00
#
_symmetry.space_group_name_H-M   'P 1'
#
loop_
_entity.id
_entity.type
_entity.pdbx_description
1 polymer ?
#
loop_
_entity_poly.entity_id
_entity_poly.type
_entity_poly.pdbx_seq_one_letter_code
_entity_poly.pdbx_strand_id
1 'polypeptide(L)' 'RTAAQVTDGSQYHVLLIITDGVISDMLQTKEAIVTASALPMSIIIVGVGPAEFEGESGL' A
#
# COMPACT_ATOMS: atom_id res chain seq x y z
N ARG A 1 13.69 -1.60 2.56
CA ARG A 1 13.85 -1.96 4.00
C ARG A 1 14.15 -0.73 4.88
N THR A 2 13.99 0.49 4.38
CA THR A 2 14.35 1.72 5.12
C THR A 2 13.46 1.94 6.35
N ALA A 3 12.13 1.79 6.20
CA ALA A 3 11.19 1.94 7.31
C ALA A 3 11.36 0.88 8.43
N ALA A 4 12.05 -0.24 8.16
CA ALA A 4 12.31 -1.28 9.15
C ALA A 4 13.62 -1.08 9.92
N GLN A 5 14.47 -0.12 9.53
CA GLN A 5 15.74 0.14 10.20
C GLN A 5 15.59 0.99 11.48
N VAL A 6 14.55 1.82 11.56
CA VAL A 6 14.34 2.77 12.65
C VAL A 6 12.87 2.75 13.04
N THR A 7 12.56 2.17 14.21
CA THR A 7 11.18 1.97 14.71
C THR A 7 10.89 2.73 16.01
N ASP A 8 11.83 3.55 16.47
CA ASP A 8 11.70 4.39 17.67
C ASP A 8 10.83 5.66 17.46
N GLY A 9 10.23 5.80 16.27
CA GLY A 9 9.40 6.93 15.88
C GLY A 9 10.16 8.16 15.40
N SER A 10 11.50 8.12 15.35
CA SER A 10 12.31 9.25 14.85
C SER A 10 12.26 9.41 13.32
N GLN A 11 11.79 8.39 12.61
CA GLN A 11 11.60 8.42 11.15
C GLN A 11 10.23 7.86 10.79
N TYR A 12 9.53 8.58 9.91
CA TYR A 12 8.24 8.16 9.36
C TYR A 12 8.31 8.20 7.84
N HIS A 13 7.83 7.13 7.19
CA HIS A 13 7.92 6.99 5.74
C HIS A 13 6.54 7.07 5.08
N VAL A 14 6.50 7.59 3.86
CA VAL A 14 5.31 7.52 3.00
C VAL A 14 5.70 6.78 1.73
N LEU A 15 5.08 5.64 1.48
CA LEU A 15 5.20 4.92 0.23
C LEU A 15 4.07 5.36 -0.72
N LEU A 16 4.42 6.02 -1.82
CA LEU A 16 3.50 6.39 -2.88
C LEU A 16 3.61 5.37 -4.03
N ILE A 17 2.52 4.67 -4.33
CA ILE A 17 2.38 3.74 -5.44
C ILE A 17 1.44 4.38 -6.46
N ILE A 18 1.86 4.49 -7.71
CA ILE A 18 1.02 4.98 -8.82
C ILE A 18 0.87 3.84 -9.81
N THR A 19 -0.37 3.46 -10.12
CA THR A 19 -0.68 2.31 -11.00
C THR A 19 -1.85 2.65 -11.92
N ASP A 20 -1.93 2.00 -13.08
CA ASP A 20 -2.93 2.26 -14.11
C ASP A 20 -4.28 1.55 -13.91
N GLY A 21 -4.36 0.68 -12.89
CA GLY A 21 -5.61 0.40 -12.20
C GLY A 21 -6.12 -1.02 -12.13
N VAL A 22 -5.22 -2.01 -11.99
CA VAL A 22 -5.61 -3.34 -11.50
C VAL A 22 -4.55 -3.86 -10.53
N ILE A 23 -4.97 -4.25 -9.32
CA ILE A 23 -4.15 -5.08 -8.43
C ILE A 23 -4.36 -6.53 -8.87
N SER A 24 -3.43 -7.10 -9.65
CA SER A 24 -3.57 -8.45 -10.20
C SER A 24 -3.50 -9.56 -9.14
N ASP A 25 -2.84 -9.31 -8.01
CA ASP A 25 -2.74 -10.25 -6.88
C ASP A 25 -3.14 -9.56 -5.57
N MET A 26 -4.43 -9.61 -5.28
CA MET A 26 -5.02 -9.00 -4.09
C MET A 26 -4.57 -9.70 -2.80
N LEU A 27 -4.31 -11.01 -2.83
CA LEU A 27 -3.92 -11.76 -1.64
C LEU A 27 -2.52 -11.35 -1.20
N GLN A 28 -1.56 -11.39 -2.11
CA GLN A 28 -0.18 -10.98 -1.83
C GLN A 28 -0.12 -9.50 -1.41
N THR A 29 -0.91 -8.64 -2.05
CA THR A 29 -0.99 -7.22 -1.70
C THR A 29 -1.53 -7.01 -0.28
N LYS A 30 -2.59 -7.72 0.11
CA LYS A 30 -3.14 -7.68 1.48
C LYS A 30 -2.09 -8.12 2.50
N GLU A 31 -1.41 -9.25 2.28
CA GLU A 31 -0.36 -9.75 3.19
C GLU A 31 0.81 -8.76 3.34
N ALA A 32 1.24 -8.14 2.24
CA ALA A 32 2.31 -7.15 2.25
C ALA A 32 1.90 -5.89 3.04
N ILE A 33 0.66 -5.41 2.88
CA ILE A 33 0.12 -4.27 3.63
C ILE A 33 0.01 -4.59 5.12
N VAL A 34 -0.51 -5.78 5.48
CA VAL A 34 -0.58 -6.23 6.87
C VAL A 34 0.82 -6.27 7.49
N THR A 35 1.81 -6.82 6.77
CA THR A 35 3.19 -6.85 7.25
C THR A 35 3.76 -5.44 7.43
N ALA A 36 3.47 -4.52 6.50
CA ALA A 36 3.93 -3.14 6.58
C ALA A 36 3.23 -2.31 7.68
N SER A 37 2.02 -2.70 8.11
CA SER A 37 1.27 -1.99 9.16
C SER A 37 1.99 -1.92 10.52
N ALA A 38 2.96 -2.81 10.75
CA ALA A 38 3.80 -2.81 11.94
C ALA A 38 4.98 -1.82 11.85
N LEU A 39 5.19 -1.16 10.71
CA LEU A 39 6.26 -0.19 10.49
C LEU A 39 5.74 1.25 10.64
N PRO A 40 6.60 2.21 11.02
CA PRO A 40 6.23 3.62 11.09
C PRO A 40 6.12 4.22 9.67
N MET A 41 5.07 3.84 8.94
CA MET A 41 4.85 4.31 7.58
C MET A 41 3.37 4.37 7.18
N SER A 42 3.08 5.22 6.20
CA SER A 42 1.83 5.23 5.43
C SER A 42 2.07 4.68 4.02
N ILE A 43 1.04 4.05 3.45
CA ILE A 43 1.01 3.63 2.04
C ILE A 43 -0.13 4.39 1.36
N ILE A 44 0.18 5.04 0.24
CA ILE A 44 -0.78 5.74 -0.61
C ILE A 44 -0.74 5.07 -1.98
N ILE A 45 -1.88 4.57 -2.45
CA ILE A 45 -2.03 3.97 -3.77
C ILE A 45 -2.91 4.88 -4.63
N VAL A 46 -2.35 5.37 -5.74
CA VAL A 46 -3.03 6.25 -6.69
C VAL A 46 -3.28 5.48 -7.97
N GLY A 47 -4.55 5.34 -8.30
CA GLY A 47 -5.01 4.89 -9.60
C GLY A 47 -5.01 6.00 -10.64
N VAL A 48 -4.43 5.75 -11.81
CA VAL A 48 -4.45 6.68 -12.95
C VAL A 48 -4.94 5.97 -14.21
N GLY A 49 -5.52 6.68 -15.16
CA GLY A 49 -6.00 6.07 -16.40
C GLY A 49 -7.41 5.47 -16.29
N PRO A 50 -7.88 4.79 -17.35
CA PRO A 50 -9.29 4.44 -17.52
C PRO A 50 -9.69 3.12 -16.85
N ALA A 51 -8.76 2.37 -16.24
CA ALA A 51 -9.12 1.13 -15.57
C ALA A 51 -9.99 1.45 -14.35
N GLU A 52 -11.14 0.81 -14.27
CA GLU A 52 -12.00 0.90 -13.10
C GLU A 52 -11.32 0.16 -11.95
N PHE A 53 -11.01 0.90 -10.89
CA PHE A 53 -10.81 0.31 -9.59
C PHE A 53 -12.19 -0.13 -9.10
N GLU A 54 -12.59 -1.35 -9.47
CA GLU A 54 -13.69 -2.02 -8.78
C GLU A 54 -13.23 -2.21 -7.33
N GLY A 55 -13.53 -1.22 -6.48
CA GLY A 55 -13.53 -1.43 -5.05
C GLY A 55 -14.51 -2.55 -4.74
N GLU A 56 -14.26 -3.32 -3.68
CA GLU A 56 -15.22 -4.28 -3.13
C GLU A 56 -16.49 -3.51 -2.66
N SER A 57 -17.31 -3.05 -3.61
CA SER A 57 -18.66 -2.53 -3.41
C SER A 57 -19.62 -3.64 -3.80
N GLY A 58 -19.63 -4.66 -2.98
CA GLY A 58 -20.56 -5.77 -3.03
C GLY A 58 -20.83 -6.20 -1.60
N LEU A 59 -22.13 -6.29 -1.28
CA LEU A 59 -22.67 -6.98 -0.10
C LEU A 59 -21.95 -8.30 0.21
#